data_AF-A0A2X1JEM7-F1
#
_entry.id   AF-A0A2X1JEM7-F1
#
_cell.length_a   1.000
_cell.length_b   1.000
_cell.length_c   1.000
_cell.angle_alpha   90.00
_cell.angle_beta   90.00
_cell.angle_gamma   90.00
#
_symmetry.space_group_name_H-M   'P 1'
#
loop_
_entity.id
_entity.type
_entity.pdbx_description
1 polymer ?
#
loop_
_entity_poly.entity_id
_entity_poly.type
_entity_poly.pdbx_seq_one_letter_code
_entity_poly.pdbx_strand_id
1 'polypeptide(L)' 'MRLHSPKIVDEIGLPRGVFNLVLGRGETVGQELAGNPKVAMVSMTGSVSAGEKIMATAAKNITKVCLELGG' A
#
# COMPACT_ATOMS: atom_id res chain seq x y z
N MET A 1 -17.00 4.92 10.89
CA MET A 1 -15.64 5.51 11.07
C MET A 1 -15.49 6.66 10.07
N ARG A 2 -15.51 7.93 10.52
CA ARG A 2 -15.25 9.08 9.63
C ARG A 2 -13.75 9.28 9.51
N LEU A 3 -13.21 9.10 8.30
CA LEU A 3 -11.82 9.49 7.99
C LEU A 3 -11.82 11.00 7.74
N HIS A 4 -11.13 11.77 8.58
CA HIS A 4 -11.04 13.24 8.45
C HIS A 4 -9.99 13.67 7.41
N SER A 5 -9.00 12.80 7.14
CA SER A 5 -7.83 13.08 6.30
C SER A 5 -8.07 13.29 4.79
N PRO A 6 -9.06 12.65 4.12
CA PRO A 6 -9.22 12.81 2.67
C PRO A 6 -9.54 14.23 2.22
N LYS A 7 -10.24 15.02 3.06
CA LYS A 7 -10.65 16.39 2.72
C LYS A 7 -9.47 17.32 2.48
N ILE A 8 -8.43 17.21 3.31
CA ILE A 8 -7.22 18.04 3.17
C ILE A 8 -6.51 17.73 1.85
N VAL A 9 -6.47 16.45 1.45
CA VAL A 9 -5.83 16.05 0.18
C VAL A 9 -6.63 16.52 -1.04
N ASP A 10 -7.96 16.59 -0.91
CA ASP A 10 -8.84 17.14 -1.95
C ASP A 10 -8.69 18.67 -2.09
N GLU A 11 -8.60 19.38 -0.96
CA GLU A 11 -8.49 20.84 -0.90
C GLU A 11 -7.18 21.39 -1.51
N ILE A 12 -6.09 20.60 -1.51
CA ILE A 12 -4.80 21.01 -2.11
C ILE A 12 -4.75 20.87 -3.64
N GLY A 13 -5.83 20.40 -4.28
CA GLY A 13 -5.99 20.44 -5.74
C GLY A 13 -5.03 19.53 -6.53
N LEU A 14 -4.71 18.34 -6.01
CA LEU A 14 -3.87 17.38 -6.73
C LEU A 14 -4.51 16.96 -8.07
N PRO A 15 -3.73 16.77 -9.14
CA PRO A 15 -4.23 16.17 -10.37
C PRO A 15 -4.88 14.80 -10.11
N ARG A 16 -5.92 14.47 -10.88
CA ARG A 16 -6.63 13.19 -10.75
C ARG A 16 -5.66 12.00 -10.84
N GLY A 17 -5.75 11.09 -9.89
CA GLY A 17 -4.97 9.85 -9.85
C GLY A 17 -3.63 9.94 -9.13
N VAL A 18 -3.18 11.14 -8.72
CA VAL A 18 -1.92 11.31 -7.95
C VAL A 18 -2.04 10.68 -6.56
N PHE A 19 -3.18 10.85 -5.90
CA PHE A 19 -3.50 10.21 -4.63
C PHE A 19 -4.78 9.39 -4.78
N ASN A 20 -4.74 8.16 -4.27
CA ASN A 20 -5.88 7.27 -4.25
C ASN A 20 -5.98 6.64 -2.86
N LEU A 21 -7.13 6.78 -2.20
CA LEU A 21 -7.43 6.07 -0.96
C LEU A 21 -8.34 4.90 -1.27
N VAL A 22 -7.84 3.69 -1.05
CA VAL A 22 -8.58 2.45 -1.28
C VAL A 22 -8.80 1.75 0.05
N LEU A 23 -10.06 1.40 0.34
CA LEU A 23 -10.44 0.66 1.54
C LEU A 23 -10.74 -0.79 1.17
N GLY A 24 -10.08 -1.73 1.84
CA GLY A 24 -10.32 -3.15 1.63
C GLY A 24 -9.45 -4.03 2.52
N ARG A 25 -9.63 -5.35 2.40
CA ARG A 25 -8.89 -6.32 3.21
C ARG A 25 -7.46 -6.45 2.70
N GLY A 26 -6.49 -6.59 3.61
CA GLY A 26 -5.08 -6.79 3.24
C GLY A 26 -4.84 -8.02 2.35
N GLU A 27 -5.59 -9.10 2.58
CA GLU A 27 -5.56 -10.33 1.76
C GLU A 27 -5.97 -10.12 0.30
N THR A 28 -6.69 -9.04 0.02
CA THR A 28 -7.19 -8.70 -1.33
C THR A 28 -6.43 -7.50 -1.87
N VAL A 29 -6.71 -6.31 -1.35
CA VAL A 29 -6.11 -5.04 -1.82
C VAL A 29 -4.61 -5.00 -1.57
N GLY A 30 -4.14 -5.43 -0.39
CA GLY A 30 -2.72 -5.41 -0.07
C GLY A 30 -1.90 -6.37 -0.95
N GLN A 31 -2.44 -7.57 -1.20
CA GLN A 31 -1.80 -8.55 -2.08
C GLN A 31 -1.77 -8.09 -3.54
N GLU A 32 -2.86 -7.51 -4.04
CA GLU A 32 -2.88 -6.93 -5.38
C GLU A 32 -1.84 -5.81 -5.50
N LEU A 33 -1.82 -4.85 -4.56
CA LEU A 33 -0.84 -3.76 -4.58
C LEU A 33 0.61 -4.25 -4.52
N ALA A 34 0.88 -5.33 -3.78
CA ALA A 34 2.22 -5.91 -3.72
C ALA A 34 2.60 -6.71 -4.97
N GLY A 35 1.64 -7.35 -5.62
CA GLY A 35 1.88 -8.26 -6.75
C GLY A 35 1.63 -7.64 -8.12
N ASN A 36 1.15 -6.40 -8.20
CA ASN A 36 0.82 -5.78 -9.48
C ASN A 36 2.08 -5.26 -10.18
N PRO A 37 2.35 -5.64 -11.45
CA PRO A 37 3.54 -5.22 -12.19
C PRO A 37 3.60 -3.71 -12.48
N LYS A 38 2.50 -2.97 -12.28
CA LYS A 38 2.45 -1.51 -12.42
C LYS A 38 2.92 -0.77 -11.15
N VAL A 39 3.14 -1.48 -10.04
CA VAL A 39 3.59 -0.89 -8.77
C VAL A 39 5.11 -0.96 -8.69
N ALA A 40 5.75 0.20 -8.64
CA ALA A 40 7.21 0.31 -8.56
C ALA A 40 7.76 0.10 -7.14
N MET A 41 6.97 0.43 -6.12
CA MET A 41 7.38 0.32 -4.72
C MET A 41 6.18 0.10 -3.80
N VAL A 42 6.39 -0.72 -2.76
CA VAL A 42 5.47 -0.90 -1.64
C VAL A 42 6.15 -0.46 -0.36
N SER A 43 5.49 0.40 0.42
CA SER A 43 5.86 0.72 1.79
C SER A 43 4.76 0.22 2.72
N MET A 44 5.14 -0.56 3.73
CA MET A 44 4.19 -1.17 4.66
C MET A 44 4.72 -1.13 6.08
N THR A 45 3.85 -0.74 7.01
CA THR A 45 4.08 -0.82 8.45
C THR A 45 3.04 -1.76 9.05
N GLY A 46 3.49 -2.75 9.84
CA GLY A 46 2.58 -3.76 10.39
C GLY A 46 3.27 -4.95 11.03
N SER A 47 2.56 -6.09 11.07
CA SER A 47 3.10 -7.32 11.65
C SER A 47 4.15 -7.95 10.75
N VAL A 48 5.11 -8.65 11.38
CA VAL A 48 6.13 -9.44 10.67
C VAL A 48 5.48 -10.42 9.68
N SER A 49 4.43 -11.13 10.12
CA SER A 49 3.70 -12.10 9.29
C SER A 49 3.03 -11.50 8.05
N ALA A 50 2.59 -10.24 8.12
CA ALA A 50 2.06 -9.53 6.95
C ALA A 50 3.21 -9.06 6.04
N GLY A 51 4.32 -8.60 6.65
CA GLY A 51 5.52 -8.16 5.94
C GLY A 51 6.13 -9.25 5.08
N GLU A 52 6.28 -10.45 5.62
CA GLU A 52 6.77 -11.63 4.90
C GLU A 52 5.91 -11.94 3.67
N LYS A 53 4.58 -11.91 3.83
CA LYS A 53 3.65 -12.15 2.71
C LYS A 53 3.75 -11.08 1.63
N ILE A 54 3.84 -9.81 2.02
CA ILE A 54 4.03 -8.68 1.08
C ILE A 54 5.36 -8.85 0.33
N MET A 55 6.45 -9.14 1.04
CA MET A 55 7.78 -9.33 0.45
C MET A 55 7.80 -10.49 -0.54
N ALA A 56 7.23 -11.64 -0.17
CA ALA A 56 7.14 -12.81 -1.03
C ALA A 56 6.35 -12.53 -2.31
N THR A 57 5.24 -11.79 -2.22
CA THR A 57 4.45 -11.41 -3.38
C THR A 57 5.17 -10.39 -4.27
N ALA A 58 5.78 -9.36 -3.68
CA ALA A 58 6.53 -8.32 -4.39
C ALA A 58 7.75 -8.86 -5.15
N ALA A 59 8.38 -9.94 -4.64
CA ALA A 59 9.52 -10.59 -5.27
C ALA A 59 9.21 -11.09 -6.69
N LYS A 60 7.96 -11.42 -7.02
CA LYS A 60 7.57 -11.89 -8.36
C LYS A 60 7.83 -10.87 -9.46
N ASN A 61 7.82 -9.58 -9.12
CA ASN A 61 8.07 -8.48 -10.05
C ASN A 61 9.35 -7.71 -9.72
N ILE A 62 10.13 -8.14 -8.71
CA ILE A 62 11.25 -7.39 -8.15
C ILE A 62 10.81 -5.97 -7.72
N THR A 63 9.58 -5.85 -7.20
CA THR A 63 9.05 -4.59 -6.69
C THR A 63 9.82 -4.20 -5.42
N LYS A 64 10.26 -2.94 -5.35
CA LYS A 64 10.98 -2.42 -4.17
C LYS A 64 10.06 -2.47 -2.95
N VAL A 65 10.57 -2.97 -1.82
CA VAL A 65 9.83 -2.98 -0.55
C VAL A 65 10.55 -2.15 0.51
N CYS A 66 9.77 -1.47 1.35
CA CYS A 66 10.21 -0.86 2.59
C CYS A 66 9.26 -1.31 3.69
N LEU A 67 9.79 -2.07 4.66
CA LEU A 67 9.01 -2.77 5.67
C LEU A 67 9.45 -2.32 7.05
N GLU A 68 8.53 -1.68 7.77
CA GLU A 68 8.71 -1.33 9.17
C GLU A 68 7.86 -2.31 9.99
N LEU A 69 8.51 -3.34 10.52
CA LEU A 69 7.84 -4.47 11.15
C LEU A 69 8.06 -4.44 12.66
N GLY A 70 7.06 -4.87 13.42
CA GLY A 70 7.19 -4.98 14.88
C GLY A 70 8.38 -5.85 15.29
N GLY A 71 9.05 -5.45 16.37
CA GLY A 71 10.13 -6.19 17.03
C GLY A 71 9.62 -7.14 18.10
#